data_AF-A0A2J0YZF3-F1
#
_entry.id   AF-A0A2J0YZF3-F1
#
_cell.length_a   1.000
_cell.length_b   1.000
_cell.length_c   1.000
_cell.angle_alpha   90.00
_cell.angle_beta   90.00
_cell.angle_gamma   90.00
#
_symmetry.space_group_name_H-M   'P 1'
#
loop_
_entity.id
_entity.type
_entity.pdbx_description
1 polymer ?
#
loop_
_entity_poly.entity_id
_entity_poly.type
_entity_poly.pdbx_seq_one_letter_code
_entity_poly.pdbx_strand_id
1 'polypeptide(L)' 'MTVIDSAPRRQMKATTTEAAMDTRWKVFQVASVEHLHRRADGGTSHWSNLAMACTRCNNSRGERDRLS' A
#
# COMPACT_ATOMS: atom_id res chain seq x y z
N MET A 1 11.79 -4.70 -40.50
CA MET A 1 12.52 -4.38 -39.25
C MET A 1 12.18 -2.95 -38.89
N THR A 2 11.41 -2.73 -37.83
CA THR A 2 11.15 -1.38 -37.29
C THR A 2 11.60 -1.37 -35.84
N VAL A 3 12.65 -0.59 -35.57
CA VAL A 3 13.14 -0.29 -34.23
C VAL A 3 12.10 0.61 -33.57
N ILE A 4 11.46 0.14 -32.49
CA ILE A 4 10.62 0.99 -31.65
C ILE A 4 11.57 1.68 -30.67
N ASP A 5 11.91 2.92 -30.99
CA ASP A 5 12.72 3.77 -30.12
C ASP A 5 11.92 4.08 -28.85
N SER A 6 12.42 3.66 -27.70
CA SER A 6 11.74 3.82 -26.42
C SER A 6 11.91 5.26 -25.94
N ALA A 7 10.89 6.09 -26.18
CA ALA A 7 10.88 7.46 -25.68
C ALA A 7 10.99 7.50 -24.14
N PRO A 8 11.80 8.41 -23.55
CA PRO A 8 11.98 8.46 -22.11
C PRO A 8 10.67 8.88 -21.41
N ARG A 9 10.32 8.12 -20.37
CA ARG A 9 9.14 8.35 -19.54
C ARG A 9 9.27 9.73 -18.87
N ARG A 10 8.58 10.73 -19.42
CA ARG A 10 8.53 12.11 -18.92
C ARG A 10 8.03 12.07 -17.48
N GLN A 11 8.91 12.27 -16.50
CA GLN A 11 8.48 12.47 -15.13
C GLN A 11 7.70 13.79 -15.08
N MET A 12 6.38 13.70 -14.96
CA MET A 12 5.56 14.86 -14.66
C MET A 12 5.91 15.28 -13.24
N LYS A 13 6.60 16.42 -13.09
CA LYS A 13 6.75 17.06 -11.79
C LYS A 13 5.35 17.46 -11.35
N ALA A 14 4.87 16.86 -10.27
CA ALA A 14 3.58 17.20 -9.67
C ALA A 14 3.51 18.72 -9.49
N THR A 15 2.57 19.35 -10.21
CA THR A 15 2.28 20.76 -10.03
C THR A 15 1.74 20.96 -8.62
N THR A 16 2.14 22.05 -7.98
CA THR A 16 1.91 22.39 -6.57
C THR A 16 0.46 22.22 -6.07
N THR A 17 -0.52 22.13 -6.98
CA THR A 17 -1.93 21.81 -6.72
C THR A 17 -2.21 20.35 -6.35
N GLU A 18 -1.48 19.36 -6.88
CA GLU A 18 -1.66 17.94 -6.52
C GLU A 18 -1.18 17.65 -5.10
N ALA A 19 -0.06 18.27 -4.70
CA ALA A 19 0.45 18.22 -3.33
C ALA A 19 -0.42 19.01 -2.33
N ALA A 20 -1.15 20.02 -2.78
CA ALA A 20 -2.08 20.76 -1.93
C ALA A 20 -3.38 19.98 -1.65
N MET A 21 -3.84 19.13 -2.58
CA MET A 21 -5.01 18.26 -2.37
C MET A 21 -4.75 17.16 -1.33
N ASP A 22 -3.48 16.79 -1.15
CA ASP A 22 -2.96 15.89 -0.10
C ASP A 22 -3.01 16.51 1.30
N THR A 23 -2.82 17.83 1.45
CA THR A 23 -2.79 18.47 2.78
C THR A 23 -4.16 18.79 3.38
N ARG A 24 -5.21 18.86 2.56
CA ARG A 24 -6.61 19.04 3.02
C ARG A 24 -7.24 17.73 3.49
N TRP A 25 -6.77 16.60 2.96
CA TRP A 25 -7.06 15.28 3.47
C TRP A 25 -5.81 14.72 4.13
N LYS A 26 -5.46 15.23 5.31
CA LYS A 26 -4.67 14.41 6.25
C LYS A 26 -5.52 13.19 6.56
N VAL A 27 -5.41 12.16 5.74
CA VAL A 27 -5.87 10.82 6.03
C VAL A 27 -5.00 10.40 7.19
N PHE A 28 -5.44 10.70 8.42
CA PHE A 28 -4.98 9.95 9.57
C PHE A 28 -5.17 8.51 9.16
N GLN A 29 -4.06 7.80 8.94
CA GLN A 29 -4.12 6.39 8.57
C GLN A 29 -4.61 5.64 9.80
N VAL A 30 -5.92 5.70 10.04
CA VAL A 30 -6.62 5.03 11.12
C VAL A 30 -6.84 3.57 10.75
N ALA A 31 -6.92 3.27 9.46
CA ALA A 31 -7.08 1.94 8.91
C ALA A 31 -5.96 1.60 7.92
N SER A 32 -5.63 0.32 7.88
CA SER A 32 -4.67 -0.32 6.99
C SER A 32 -5.25 -1.66 6.53
N VAL A 33 -4.75 -2.18 5.42
CA VAL A 33 -5.01 -3.57 5.02
C VAL A 33 -3.90 -4.44 5.62
N GLU A 34 -4.27 -5.48 6.35
CA GLU A 34 -3.35 -6.47 6.92
C GLU A 34 -3.56 -7.85 6.28
N HIS A 35 -2.48 -8.64 6.27
CA HIS A 35 -2.57 -10.06 5.95
C HIS A 35 -2.94 -10.86 7.20
N LEU A 36 -4.01 -11.67 7.16
CA LEU A 36 -4.42 -12.51 8.29
C LEU A 36 -3.32 -13.54 8.62
N HIS A 37 -2.98 -14.37 7.64
CA HIS A 37 -1.78 -15.17 7.63
C HIS A 37 -0.61 -14.35 7.08
N ARG A 38 0.50 -14.25 7.83
CA ARG A 38 1.62 -13.38 7.47
C ARG A 38 2.24 -13.77 6.13
N ARG A 39 2.58 -12.76 5.32
CA ARG A 39 3.29 -12.98 4.04
C ARG A 39 4.67 -13.64 4.23
N ALA A 40 5.35 -13.33 5.33
CA ALA A 40 6.62 -13.94 5.70
C ALA A 40 6.51 -15.46 5.96
N ASP A 41 5.33 -15.94 6.35
CA ASP A 41 5.06 -17.34 6.70
C ASP A 41 4.35 -18.12 5.58
N GLY A 42 4.13 -17.50 4.41
CA GLY A 42 3.41 -18.11 3.28
C GLY A 42 2.02 -17.53 2.97
N GLY A 43 1.58 -16.52 3.73
CA GLY A 43 0.36 -15.79 3.46
C GLY A 43 0.33 -15.10 2.10
N THR A 44 -0.78 -15.26 1.37
CA THR A 44 -0.95 -14.69 0.02
C THR A 44 -1.69 -13.36 0.05
N SER A 45 -1.65 -12.60 -1.05
CA SER A 45 -2.51 -11.41 -1.22
C SER A 45 -3.90 -11.75 -1.77
N HIS A 46 -4.34 -13.01 -1.67
CA HIS A 46 -5.70 -13.37 -2.02
C HIS A 46 -6.69 -12.69 -1.07
N TRP A 47 -7.86 -12.27 -1.56
CA TRP A 47 -8.84 -11.51 -0.77
C TRP A 47 -9.25 -12.20 0.54
N SER A 48 -9.26 -13.54 0.56
CA SER A 48 -9.55 -14.32 1.76
C SER A 48 -8.49 -14.18 2.86
N ASN A 49 -7.31 -13.66 2.56
CA ASN A 49 -6.22 -13.44 3.50
C ASN A 49 -6.01 -11.96 3.84
N LEU A 50 -6.90 -11.07 3.41
CA LEU A 50 -6.79 -9.62 3.65
C LEU A 50 -7.92 -9.14 4.56
N ALA A 51 -7.58 -8.32 5.54
CA ALA A 51 -8.55 -7.70 6.44
C ALA A 51 -8.23 -6.22 6.67
N MET A 52 -9.26 -5.42 6.99
CA MET A 52 -9.05 -4.06 7.49
C MET A 52 -8.64 -4.12 8.96
N ALA A 53 -7.62 -3.34 9.32
CA ALA A 53 -7.07 -3.28 10.65
C ALA A 53 -6.78 -1.84 11.03
N CYS A 54 -6.88 -1.52 12.32
CA CYS A 54 -6.36 -0.24 12.79
C CYS A 54 -4.85 -0.17 12.54
N THR A 55 -4.32 0.94 12.00
CA THR A 55 -2.90 1.01 11.61
C THR A 55 -1.96 0.76 12.78
N ARG A 56 -2.27 1.33 13.96
CA ARG A 56 -1.49 1.07 15.18
C ARG A 56 -1.53 -0.41 15.57
N CYS A 57 -2.69 -1.05 15.44
CA CYS A 57 -2.90 -2.45 15.78
C CYS A 57 -2.05 -3.33 14.87
N ASN A 58 -2.14 -3.09 13.55
CA ASN A 58 -1.39 -3.81 12.53
C ASN A 58 0.13 -3.66 12.74
N ASN A 59 0.61 -2.44 13.02
CA ASN A 59 2.02 -2.19 13.29
C ASN A 59 2.51 -2.85 14.60
N SER A 60 1.66 -2.86 15.64
CA SER A 60 2.02 -3.43 16.96
C SER A 60 1.93 -4.95 17.03
N ARG A 61 1.30 -5.59 16.05
CA ARG A 61 1.06 -7.04 16.00
C ARG A 61 2.37 -7.83 15.94
N GLY A 62 3.38 -7.28 15.28
CA GLY A 62 4.68 -7.93 15.08
C GLY A 62 4.53 -9.29 14.39
N GLU A 63 5.12 -10.31 15.00
CA GLU A 63 5.20 -11.66 14.43
C GLU A 63 3.97 -12.54 14.68
N ARG A 64 2.92 -12.00 15.30
CA ARG A 64 1.73 -12.78 15.65
C ARG A 64 0.90 -13.09 14.41
N ASP A 65 0.48 -14.34 14.24
CA ASP A 65 -0.49 -14.72 13.22
C ASP A 65 -1.93 -14.48 13.71
N ARG A 66 -2.85 -14.13 12.81
CA ARG A 66 -4.27 -13.91 13.20
C ARG A 66 -5.08 -15.19 13.24
N LEU A 67 -4.57 -16.26 12.63
CA LEU A 67 -5.25 -17.54 12.47
C LEU A 67 -4.65 -18.65 13.36
N SER A 68 -3.64 -18.31 14.19
CA SER A 68 -3.05 -19.19 15.20
C SER A 68 -3.80 -19.18 16.53
#